data_AF-A0A1X4XXQ1-F1
#
_entry.id   AF-A0A1X4XXQ1-F1
#
_cell.length_a   1.000
_cell.length_b   1.000
_cell.length_c   1.000
_cell.angle_alpha   90.00
_cell.angle_beta   90.00
_cell.angle_gamma   90.00
#
_symmetry.space_group_name_H-M   'P 1'
#
loop_
_entity.id
_entity.type
_entity.pdbx_description
1 polymer ?
#
loop_
_entity_poly.entity_id
_entity_poly.type
_entity_poly.pdbx_seq_one_letter_code
_entity_poly.pdbx_strand_id
1 'polypeptide(L)'
;MFLKKESSQNKRVAVVASKKIGNAVLRNKAKRRMREVMRLSKDYIKPGTSVVMIARKSVVTADFKLLNETFQKILEKFYKYEKNKQNS
;
A
#
# COMPACT_ATOMS: atom_id res chain seq x y z
N MET A 1 -3.65 -4.87 -3.97
CA MET A 1 -2.92 -3.58 -3.92
C MET A 1 -2.37 -3.34 -5.30
N PHE A 2 -2.50 -2.12 -5.81
CA PHE A 2 -2.02 -1.72 -7.12
C PHE A 2 -0.93 -0.66 -6.95
N LEU A 3 0.16 -0.84 -7.68
CA LEU A 3 1.31 0.07 -7.73
C LEU A 3 1.51 0.48 -9.18
N LYS A 4 1.70 1.78 -9.42
CA LYS A 4 1.91 2.34 -10.75
C LYS A 4 3.00 3.40 -10.70
N LYS A 5 3.94 3.36 -11.64
CA LYS A 5 4.88 4.45 -11.88
C LYS A 5 4.17 5.56 -12.65
N GLU A 6 4.27 6.78 -12.17
CA GLU A 6 3.74 7.98 -12.80
C GLU A 6 4.89 8.85 -13.32
N SER A 7 4.60 9.67 -14.33
CA SER A 7 5.53 10.67 -14.86
C SER A 7 5.68 11.87 -13.93
N SER A 8 4.66 12.18 -13.12
CA SER A 8 4.71 13.23 -12.10
C SER A 8 5.54 12.78 -10.90
N GLN A 9 6.39 13.65 -10.34
CA GLN A 9 7.17 13.35 -9.13
C GLN A 9 6.33 13.20 -7.86
N ASN A 10 5.05 13.58 -7.90
CA ASN A 10 4.17 13.55 -6.73
C ASN A 10 3.80 12.11 -6.32
N LYS A 11 4.00 11.80 -5.04
CA LYS A 11 3.54 10.56 -4.42
C LYS A 11 2.01 10.63 -4.26
N ARG A 12 1.25 9.79 -4.97
CA ARG A 12 -0.20 9.68 -4.80
C ARG A 12 -0.54 8.42 -4.03
N VAL A 13 -1.36 8.58 -3.00
CA VAL A 13 -1.69 7.50 -2.06
C VAL A 13 -3.19 7.43 -1.89
N ALA A 14 -3.76 6.25 -2.13
CA ALA A 14 -5.18 5.99 -1.90
C ALA A 14 -5.39 4.68 -1.13
N VAL A 15 -6.36 4.69 -0.20
CA VAL A 15 -6.81 3.51 0.53
C VAL A 15 -8.30 3.30 0.29
N VAL A 16 -8.65 2.18 -0.31
CA VAL A 16 -10.02 1.79 -0.63
C VAL A 16 -10.47 0.70 0.32
N ALA A 17 -11.58 0.92 1.02
CA ALA A 17 -12.19 -0.06 1.93
C ALA A 17 -13.64 -0.32 1.52
N SER A 18 -13.92 -1.53 1.01
CA SER A 18 -15.24 -1.88 0.48
C SER A 18 -16.24 -2.22 1.60
N LYS A 19 -17.54 -2.22 1.27
CA LYS A 19 -18.61 -2.68 2.17
C LYS A 19 -18.39 -4.13 2.67
N LYS A 20 -17.69 -4.98 1.89
CA LYS A 20 -17.38 -6.38 2.24
C LYS A 20 -16.53 -6.56 3.50
N ILE A 21 -15.88 -5.50 3.98
CA ILE A 21 -15.08 -5.53 5.22
C ILE A 21 -15.99 -5.56 6.46
N GLY A 22 -17.16 -4.91 6.39
CA GLY A 22 -18.10 -4.79 7.49
C GLY A 22 -18.60 -3.36 7.69
N ASN A 23 -19.03 -3.06 8.92
CA ASN A 23 -19.60 -1.77 9.30
C ASN A 23 -18.60 -0.60 9.19
N ALA A 24 -19.08 0.63 9.42
CA ALA A 24 -18.26 1.83 9.29
C ALA A 24 -17.01 1.80 10.19
N VAL A 25 -17.13 1.24 11.40
CA VAL A 25 -16.03 1.13 12.37
C VAL A 25 -14.93 0.21 11.83
N LEU A 26 -15.27 -0.98 11.34
CA LEU A 26 -14.30 -1.93 10.79
C LEU A 26 -13.63 -1.37 9.53
N ARG A 27 -14.38 -0.70 8.65
CA ARG A 27 -13.81 -0.03 7.46
C ARG A 27 -12.85 1.09 7.85
N ASN A 28 -13.19 1.90 8.86
CA ASN A 28 -12.34 2.98 9.34
C ASN A 28 -11.08 2.45 10.04
N LYS A 29 -11.20 1.37 10.81
CA LYS A 29 -10.06 0.67 11.40
C LYS A 29 -9.12 0.16 10.29
N ALA A 30 -9.63 -0.52 9.27
CA ALA A 30 -8.82 -0.98 8.15
C ALA A 30 -8.11 0.17 7.42
N LYS A 31 -8.84 1.27 7.11
CA LYS A 31 -8.25 2.47 6.50
C LYS A 31 -7.15 3.09 7.36
N ARG A 32 -7.36 3.20 8.67
CA ARG A 32 -6.38 3.76 9.61
C ARG A 32 -5.10 2.92 9.66
N ARG A 33 -5.24 1.60 9.83
CA ARG A 33 -4.09 0.68 9.87
C ARG A 33 -3.28 0.74 8.58
N MET A 34 -3.97 0.74 7.45
CA MET A 34 -3.33 0.85 6.13
C MET A 34 -2.60 2.18 5.92
N ARG A 35 -3.22 3.30 6.27
CA ARG A 35 -2.54 4.61 6.20
C ARG A 35 -1.30 4.66 7.07
N GLU A 36 -1.35 4.04 8.24
CA GLU A 36 -0.20 3.99 9.14
C GLU A 36 0.95 3.17 8.58
N VAL A 37 0.66 2.00 7.98
CA VAL A 37 1.66 1.18 7.27
C VAL A 37 2.38 2.01 6.19
N MET A 38 1.62 2.80 5.44
CA MET A 38 2.18 3.68 4.42
C MET A 38 2.97 4.85 5.00
N ARG A 39 2.50 5.47 6.08
CA ARG A 39 3.19 6.56 6.75
C ARG A 39 4.58 6.12 7.19
N LEU A 40 4.67 4.96 7.82
CA LEU A 40 5.94 4.36 8.27
C LEU A 40 6.85 3.96 7.12
N SER A 41 6.27 3.69 5.94
CA SER A 41 7.03 3.25 4.76
C SER A 41 7.24 4.37 3.74
N LYS A 42 6.97 5.63 4.10
CA LYS A 42 6.98 6.77 3.16
C LYS A 42 8.32 6.97 2.46
N ASP A 43 9.41 6.70 3.16
CA ASP A 43 10.77 6.88 2.66
C ASP A 43 11.19 5.76 1.70
N TYR A 44 10.58 4.58 1.83
CA TYR A 44 10.75 3.48 0.88
C TYR A 44 9.98 3.70 -0.43
N ILE A 45 8.95 4.55 -0.43
CA ILE A 45 8.19 4.89 -1.63
C ILE A 45 8.98 5.93 -2.44
N LYS A 46 9.54 5.50 -3.56
CA LYS A 46 10.27 6.38 -4.50
C LYS A 46 9.35 7.46 -5.08
N PRO A 47 9.87 8.67 -5.35
CA PRO A 47 9.15 9.71 -6.09
C PRO A 47 8.55 9.18 -7.40
N GLY A 48 7.40 9.71 -7.79
CA GLY A 48 6.65 9.24 -8.97
C GLY A 48 6.07 7.82 -8.84
N THR A 49 5.90 7.30 -7.63
CA THR A 49 5.13 6.08 -7.40
C THR A 49 3.72 6.43 -6.91
N SER A 50 2.70 5.95 -7.60
CA SER A 50 1.31 5.94 -7.15
C SER A 50 0.97 4.59 -6.50
N VAL A 51 0.38 4.65 -5.31
CA VAL A 51 0.04 3.48 -4.50
C VAL A 51 -1.46 3.49 -4.19
N VAL A 52 -2.16 2.45 -4.63
CA VAL A 52 -3.57 2.21 -4.29
C VAL A 52 -3.70 0.91 -3.51
N MET A 53 -4.02 1.02 -2.23
CA MET A 53 -4.25 -0.15 -1.38
C MET A 53 -5.74 -0.45 -1.25
N ILE A 54 -6.10 -1.69 -1.52
CA ILE A 54 -7.46 -2.19 -1.33
C ILE A 54 -7.48 -3.01 -0.05
N ALA A 55 -8.19 -2.51 0.96
CA ALA A 55 -8.35 -3.18 2.22
C ALA A 55 -9.15 -4.47 2.08
N ARG A 56 -8.62 -5.54 2.65
CA ARG A 56 -9.30 -6.82 2.86
C ARG A 56 -9.71 -6.95 4.32
N LYS A 57 -10.73 -7.76 4.59
CA LYS A 57 -11.24 -7.99 5.96
C LYS A 57 -10.15 -8.42 6.93
N SER A 58 -9.18 -9.23 6.47
CA SER A 58 -8.03 -9.68 7.26
C SER A 58 -7.19 -8.56 7.87
N VAL A 59 -7.12 -7.38 7.24
CA VAL A 59 -6.33 -6.24 7.73
C VAL A 59 -6.87 -5.69 9.05
N VAL A 60 -8.14 -5.94 9.36
CA VAL A 60 -8.76 -5.49 10.61
C VAL A 60 -8.12 -6.18 11.82
N THR A 61 -7.81 -7.47 11.70
CA THR A 61 -7.36 -8.35 12.79
C THR A 61 -5.92 -8.82 12.67
N ALA A 62 -5.31 -8.77 11.48
CA ALA A 62 -3.92 -9.15 11.27
C ALA A 62 -2.98 -8.41 12.23
N ASP A 63 -1.83 -9.00 12.54
CA ASP A 63 -0.79 -8.33 13.29
C ASP A 63 -0.24 -7.11 12.52
N PHE A 64 0.06 -6.02 13.22
CA PHE A 64 0.50 -4.78 12.58
C PHE A 64 1.91 -4.89 12.00
N LYS A 65 2.82 -5.58 12.69
CA LYS A 65 4.18 -5.81 12.21
C LYS A 65 4.15 -6.61 10.92
N LEU A 66 3.32 -7.66 10.86
CA LEU A 66 3.11 -8.44 9.63
C LEU A 66 2.59 -7.58 8.46
N LEU A 67 1.66 -6.65 8.72
CA LEU A 67 1.17 -5.73 7.68
C LEU A 67 2.28 -4.83 7.12
N ASN A 68 3.14 -4.29 8.00
CA ASN A 68 4.28 -3.47 7.61
C ASN A 68 5.30 -4.25 6.77
N GLU A 69 5.73 -5.42 7.26
CA GLU A 69 6.71 -6.26 6.57
C GLU A 69 6.18 -6.71 5.20
N THR A 70 4.91 -7.08 5.12
CA THR A 70 4.27 -7.47 3.85
C THR A 70 4.28 -6.31 2.87
N PHE A 71 3.98 -5.08 3.33
CA PHE A 71 3.98 -3.91 2.47
C PHE A 71 5.38 -3.58 1.94
N GLN A 72 6.40 -3.62 2.80
CA GLN A 72 7.79 -3.39 2.39
C GLN A 72 8.26 -4.41 1.35
N LYS A 73 8.00 -5.71 1.58
CA LYS A 73 8.32 -6.78 0.62
C LYS A 73 7.64 -6.59 -0.74
N ILE A 74 6.41 -6.07 -0.76
CA ILE A 74 5.69 -5.76 -2.01
C ILE A 74 6.36 -4.60 -2.75
N LEU A 75 6.75 -3.54 -2.04
CA LEU A 75 7.47 -2.40 -2.64
C LEU A 75 8.81 -2.83 -3.24
N GLU A 76 9.60 -3.63 -2.52
CA GLU A 76 10.88 -4.16 -3.01
C GLU A 76 10.70 -4.96 -4.30
N LYS A 77 9.72 -5.87 -4.33
CA LYS A 77 9.39 -6.66 -5.53
C LYS A 77 8.98 -5.77 -6.70
N PHE A 78 8.16 -4.75 -6.45
CA PHE A 78 7.75 -3.79 -7.48
C PHE A 78 8.96 -3.04 -8.05
N TYR A 79 9.84 -2.50 -7.21
CA TYR A 79 11.01 -1.78 -7.71
C TYR A 79 12.01 -2.69 -8.43
N LYS A 80 12.13 -3.96 -8.02
CA LYS A 80 12.92 -4.95 -8.77
C LYS A 80 12.34 -5.20 -10.16
N TYR A 81 11.01 -5.37 -10.26
CA TYR A 81 10.32 -5.55 -11.53
C TYR A 81 10.49 -4.33 -12.47
N GLU A 82 10.31 -3.11 -11.93
CA GLU A 82 10.47 -1.86 -12.69
C GLU A 82 11.90 -1.64 -13.19
N LYS A 83 12.92 -2.09 -12.44
CA LYS A 83 14.32 -2.04 -12.87
C LYS A 83 14.59 -3.00 -14.02
N ASN A 84 14.07 -4.22 -13.94
CA ASN A 84 14.25 -5.23 -15.00
C ASN A 84 13.57 -4.80 -16.31
N LYS A 85 12.40 -4.16 -16.24
CA LYS A 85 11.68 -3.65 -17.42
C LYS A 85 12.41 -2.51 -18.16
N GLN A 86 13.30 -1.77 -17.49
CA GLN A 86 14.09 -0.71 -18.14
C GLN A 86 15.39 -1.24 -18.77
N ASN A 87 15.80 -2.47 -18.43
CA ASN A 87 17.01 -3.13 -18.91
C ASN A 87 16.72 -4.19 -19.98
N SER A 88 15.51 -4.23 -20.53
CA SER A 88 15.05 -5.10 -21.61
C SER A 88 14.30 -4.26 -22.63
#